data_AF-A0A8H4XRG0-F1
#
_entry.id   AF-A0A8H4XRG0-F1
#
_cell.length_a   1.000
_cell.length_b   1.000
_cell.length_c   1.000
_cell.angle_alpha   90.00
_cell.angle_beta   90.00
_cell.angle_gamma   90.00
#
_symmetry.space_group_name_H-M   'P 1'
#
loop_
_entity.id
_entity.type
_entity.pdbx_description
1 polymer ?
#
loop_
_entity_poly.entity_id
_entity_poly.type
_entity_poly.pdbx_seq_one_letter_code
_entity_poly.pdbx_strand_id
1 'polypeptide(L)'
;MDTCDNSNGFDGRMGLRISSIFVILVGSLFGAVFPVLAKRLGGNGIPSWAFFIAKYFGSGVIIATAFIHLLGPAEEALTNPCLTGPITEYSWVEGIVLMTIVVMFFVELMVMRNSFPDGHGHGHSHDEDHDDGLQSHSHSQSTLPTPDVDAITTGMPIDTESKEHEHIPGNDHLSHSRDHRDLESDKSPLISAEDYAAQITAVFILEFGIIFHSVFIGLTLAVSGKDFVTLYVVLVFHQTFEGLGLGSRLATLPWPDSKRFTPYLLGIGYAISTPIAIAIGLGVRHTYPPDART
;
A
#
# COMPACT_ATOMS: atom_id res chain seq x y z
N MET A 1 19.62 -41.99 -9.55
CA MET A 1 18.53 -42.42 -8.64
C MET A 1 17.34 -41.48 -8.86
N ASP A 2 16.76 -41.50 -10.06
CA ASP A 2 16.26 -40.28 -10.70
C ASP A 2 14.78 -40.40 -11.12
N THR A 3 13.89 -40.31 -10.14
CA THR A 3 12.47 -40.03 -10.38
C THR A 3 12.12 -38.74 -9.66
N CYS A 4 12.19 -37.61 -10.39
CA CYS A 4 11.54 -36.37 -9.99
C CYS A 4 10.02 -36.63 -10.03
N ASP A 5 9.47 -37.09 -8.91
CA ASP A 5 8.13 -37.63 -8.83
C ASP A 5 7.07 -36.51 -8.85
N ASN A 6 6.53 -36.23 -10.04
CA ASN A 6 5.38 -35.35 -10.25
C ASN A 6 4.04 -36.09 -10.04
N SER A 7 4.00 -37.08 -9.15
CA SER A 7 2.77 -37.69 -8.65
C SER A 7 1.90 -36.65 -7.93
N ASN A 8 1.05 -35.99 -8.70
CA ASN A 8 -0.13 -35.30 -8.22
C ASN A 8 -1.02 -36.33 -7.52
N GLY A 9 -0.80 -36.53 -6.21
CA GLY A 9 -1.40 -37.57 -5.38
C GLY A 9 -2.89 -37.40 -5.08
N PHE A 10 -3.66 -37.03 -6.10
CA PHE A 10 -5.08 -36.72 -6.06
C PHE A 10 -5.89 -37.90 -5.51
N ASP A 11 -6.59 -37.64 -4.41
CA ASP A 11 -7.25 -38.63 -3.56
C ASP A 11 -8.71 -38.96 -3.94
N GLY A 12 -9.21 -38.41 -5.06
CA GLY A 12 -10.58 -38.65 -5.51
C GLY A 12 -11.69 -37.92 -4.74
N ARG A 13 -11.39 -37.07 -3.74
CA ARG A 13 -12.38 -36.42 -2.84
C ARG A 13 -13.19 -35.28 -3.51
N MET A 14 -13.86 -35.58 -4.62
CA MET A 14 -14.59 -34.61 -5.46
C MET A 14 -15.68 -33.82 -4.73
N GLY A 15 -16.48 -34.45 -3.87
CA GLY A 15 -17.56 -33.76 -3.15
C GLY A 15 -17.04 -32.64 -2.25
N LEU A 16 -15.92 -32.87 -1.56
CA LEU A 16 -15.29 -31.86 -0.71
C LEU A 16 -14.64 -30.75 -1.53
N ARG A 17 -14.01 -31.06 -2.67
CA ARG A 17 -13.44 -30.08 -3.61
C ARG A 17 -14.49 -29.19 -4.28
N ILE A 18 -15.69 -29.72 -4.53
CA ILE A 18 -16.84 -28.91 -4.96
C ILE A 18 -17.33 -28.04 -3.81
N SER A 19 -17.39 -28.58 -2.57
CA SER A 19 -17.79 -27.80 -1.40
C SER A 19 -16.84 -26.61 -1.12
N SER A 20 -15.54 -26.77 -1.35
CA SER A 20 -14.55 -25.73 -1.07
C SER A 20 -14.73 -24.49 -1.95
N ILE A 21 -15.21 -24.64 -3.18
CA ILE A 21 -15.57 -23.51 -4.05
C ILE A 21 -16.59 -22.60 -3.34
N PHE A 22 -17.65 -23.16 -2.78
CA PHE A 22 -18.72 -22.39 -2.13
C PHE A 22 -18.31 -21.86 -0.75
N VAL A 23 -17.64 -22.66 0.07
CA VAL A 23 -17.23 -22.24 1.42
C VAL A 23 -16.16 -21.15 1.36
N ILE A 24 -15.17 -21.28 0.46
CA ILE A 24 -14.16 -20.23 0.26
C ILE A 24 -14.80 -18.98 -0.34
N LEU A 25 -15.71 -19.10 -1.32
CA LEU A 25 -16.44 -17.94 -1.86
C LEU A 25 -17.22 -17.17 -0.78
N VAL A 26 -17.94 -17.88 0.10
CA VAL A 26 -18.70 -17.23 1.18
C VAL A 26 -17.77 -16.58 2.21
N GLY A 27 -16.69 -17.26 2.61
CA GLY A 27 -15.70 -16.73 3.56
C GLY A 27 -14.94 -15.51 3.03
N SER A 28 -14.45 -15.57 1.78
CA SER A 28 -13.72 -14.49 1.12
C SER A 28 -14.61 -13.29 0.83
N LEU A 29 -15.85 -13.51 0.35
CA LEU A 29 -16.83 -12.45 0.10
C LEU A 29 -17.24 -11.77 1.41
N PHE A 30 -17.49 -12.55 2.46
CA PHE A 30 -17.74 -11.99 3.79
C PHE A 30 -16.55 -11.16 4.27
N GLY A 31 -15.34 -11.72 4.27
CA GLY A 31 -14.12 -11.01 4.68
C GLY A 31 -13.91 -9.69 3.93
N ALA A 32 -13.98 -9.70 2.60
CA ALA A 32 -13.69 -8.53 1.78
C ALA A 32 -14.82 -7.47 1.77
N VAL A 33 -16.09 -7.89 1.73
CA VAL A 33 -17.22 -6.95 1.61
C VAL A 33 -17.72 -6.45 2.97
N PHE A 34 -17.60 -7.25 4.04
CA PHE A 34 -18.11 -6.87 5.37
C PHE A 34 -17.53 -5.53 5.86
N PRO A 35 -16.21 -5.25 5.83
CA PRO A 35 -15.68 -3.97 6.32
C PRO A 35 -16.13 -2.78 5.47
N VAL A 36 -16.24 -2.95 4.15
CA VAL A 36 -16.69 -1.90 3.21
C VAL A 36 -18.18 -1.58 3.43
N LEU A 37 -19.00 -2.60 3.65
CA LEU A 37 -20.42 -2.46 3.98
C LEU A 37 -20.61 -1.86 5.38
N ALA A 38 -19.85 -2.34 6.36
CA ALA A 38 -19.86 -1.87 7.74
C ALA A 38 -19.52 -0.38 7.83
N LYS A 39 -18.50 0.09 7.09
CA LYS A 39 -18.16 1.52 7.06
C LYS A 39 -19.23 2.38 6.38
N ARG A 40 -19.96 1.83 5.40
CA ARG A 40 -21.00 2.55 4.63
C ARG A 40 -22.36 2.59 5.32
N LEU A 41 -22.73 1.54 6.06
CA LEU A 41 -24.00 1.46 6.80
C LEU A 41 -23.87 1.89 8.27
N GLY A 42 -22.69 1.75 8.88
CA GLY A 42 -22.45 1.85 10.32
C GLY A 42 -22.38 3.28 10.88
N GLY A 43 -23.28 4.17 10.46
CA GLY A 43 -23.39 5.52 10.99
C GLY A 43 -23.39 5.53 12.52
N ASN A 44 -22.34 6.12 13.13
CA ASN A 44 -22.09 6.24 14.56
C ASN A 44 -22.04 4.93 15.39
N GLY A 45 -22.21 3.74 14.80
CA GLY A 45 -22.42 2.49 15.54
C GLY A 45 -21.21 1.58 15.73
N ILE A 46 -20.14 1.73 14.92
CA ILE A 46 -18.97 0.86 14.97
C ILE A 46 -17.78 1.66 15.51
N PRO A 47 -17.14 1.24 16.61
CA PRO A 47 -16.04 1.98 17.21
C PRO A 47 -14.78 1.88 16.33
N SER A 48 -14.02 2.98 16.27
CA SER A 48 -12.83 3.11 15.42
C SER A 48 -11.75 2.06 15.71
N TRP A 49 -11.61 1.64 16.97
CA TRP A 49 -10.69 0.56 17.36
C TRP A 49 -10.98 -0.78 16.64
N ALA A 50 -12.23 -1.06 16.24
CA ALA A 50 -12.55 -2.30 15.54
C ALA A 50 -12.00 -2.30 14.10
N PHE A 51 -12.09 -1.17 13.40
CA PHE A 51 -11.46 -0.99 12.09
C PHE A 51 -9.93 -0.96 12.19
N PHE A 52 -9.38 -0.37 13.25
CA PHE A 52 -7.96 -0.42 13.56
C PHE A 52 -7.49 -1.88 13.69
N ILE A 53 -8.09 -2.67 14.59
CA ILE A 53 -7.71 -4.07 14.79
C ILE A 53 -7.84 -4.87 13.49
N ALA A 54 -8.96 -4.75 12.76
CA ALA A 54 -9.15 -5.46 11.49
C ALA A 54 -8.07 -5.12 10.46
N LYS A 55 -7.69 -3.83 10.33
CA LYS A 55 -6.64 -3.34 9.43
C LYS A 55 -5.27 -3.91 9.78
N TYR A 56 -4.85 -3.86 11.05
CA TYR A 56 -3.52 -4.32 11.45
C TYR A 56 -3.42 -5.85 11.51
N PHE A 57 -4.48 -6.53 11.96
CA PHE A 57 -4.58 -8.00 11.90
C PHE A 57 -4.48 -8.49 10.46
N GLY A 58 -5.29 -7.95 9.55
CA GLY A 58 -5.26 -8.33 8.13
C GLY A 58 -3.94 -7.96 7.44
N SER A 59 -3.28 -6.85 7.83
CA SER A 59 -1.94 -6.53 7.35
C SER A 59 -0.90 -7.56 7.83
N GLY A 60 -1.00 -8.02 9.08
CA GLY A 60 -0.16 -9.09 9.62
C GLY A 60 -0.39 -10.43 8.92
N VAL A 61 -1.65 -10.75 8.57
CA VAL A 61 -1.97 -11.92 7.75
C VAL A 61 -1.29 -11.84 6.39
N ILE A 62 -1.47 -10.74 5.62
CA ILE A 62 -0.83 -10.53 4.30
C ILE A 62 0.71 -10.64 4.37
N ILE A 63 1.33 -10.13 5.44
CA ILE A 63 2.79 -10.29 5.64
C ILE A 63 3.14 -11.77 5.90
N ALA A 64 2.36 -12.47 6.73
CA ALA A 64 2.58 -13.90 6.97
C ALA A 64 2.35 -14.75 5.71
N THR A 65 1.38 -14.40 4.83
CA THR A 65 1.20 -15.11 3.54
C THR A 65 2.42 -14.93 2.65
N ALA A 66 2.93 -13.70 2.52
CA ALA A 66 4.12 -13.39 1.73
C ALA A 66 5.37 -14.16 2.18
N PHE A 67 5.66 -14.21 3.48
CA PHE A 67 6.88 -14.87 3.98
C PHE A 67 6.76 -16.39 4.15
N ILE A 68 5.61 -16.91 4.61
CA ILE A 68 5.47 -18.34 4.95
C ILE A 68 4.87 -19.14 3.80
N HIS A 69 3.89 -18.59 3.07
CA HIS A 69 3.14 -19.31 2.04
C HIS A 69 3.59 -19.03 0.60
N LEU A 70 4.36 -17.96 0.39
CA LEU A 70 4.96 -17.63 -0.91
C LEU A 70 6.48 -17.84 -0.90
N LEU A 71 7.21 -17.13 -0.03
CA LEU A 71 8.67 -17.09 -0.08
C LEU A 71 9.33 -18.45 0.16
N GLY A 72 8.94 -19.16 1.22
CA GLY A 72 9.49 -20.49 1.55
C GLY A 72 9.31 -21.52 0.41
N PRO A 73 8.07 -21.80 -0.03
CA PRO A 73 7.84 -22.72 -1.14
C PRO A 73 8.47 -22.29 -2.47
N ALA A 74 8.69 -20.98 -2.70
CA ALA A 74 9.41 -20.50 -3.88
C ALA A 74 10.91 -20.79 -3.81
N GLU A 75 11.53 -20.75 -2.62
CA GLU A 75 12.91 -21.16 -2.40
C GLU A 75 13.07 -22.66 -2.63
N GLU A 76 12.29 -23.49 -1.94
CA GLU A 76 12.31 -24.96 -2.09
C GLU A 76 12.08 -25.40 -3.56
N ALA A 77 11.26 -24.67 -4.31
CA ALA A 77 11.01 -24.94 -5.73
C ALA A 77 12.20 -24.57 -6.63
N LEU A 78 12.91 -23.47 -6.34
CA LEU A 78 14.02 -22.98 -7.16
C LEU A 78 15.38 -23.59 -6.80
N THR A 79 15.54 -24.15 -5.58
CA THR A 79 16.73 -24.93 -5.17
C THR A 79 16.56 -26.45 -5.36
N ASN A 80 15.48 -26.88 -6.02
CA ASN A 80 15.18 -28.28 -6.28
C ASN A 80 16.29 -28.96 -7.12
N PRO A 81 16.82 -30.14 -6.72
CA PRO A 81 17.91 -30.83 -7.42
C PRO A 81 17.58 -31.31 -8.84
N CYS A 82 16.31 -31.26 -9.26
CA CYS A 82 15.88 -31.52 -10.63
C CYS A 82 16.10 -30.31 -11.57
N LEU A 83 16.35 -29.11 -11.03
CA LEU A 83 16.73 -27.92 -11.80
C LEU A 83 18.25 -27.90 -12.01
N THR A 84 18.68 -27.65 -13.25
CA THR A 84 20.11 -27.57 -13.60
C THR A 84 20.43 -26.28 -14.35
N GLY A 85 21.55 -25.65 -14.01
CA GLY A 85 22.04 -24.44 -14.65
C GLY A 85 22.07 -23.21 -13.72
N PRO A 86 22.18 -21.98 -14.29
CA PRO A 86 22.40 -20.75 -13.51
C PRO A 86 21.33 -20.40 -12.46
N ILE A 87 20.17 -21.05 -12.53
CA ILE A 87 19.04 -20.85 -11.60
C ILE A 87 19.35 -21.42 -10.21
N THR A 88 20.25 -22.40 -10.09
CA THR A 88 20.68 -22.96 -8.79
C THR A 88 22.03 -22.42 -8.30
N GLU A 89 22.69 -21.55 -9.07
CA GLU A 89 24.02 -20.99 -8.74
C GLU A 89 23.95 -19.77 -7.80
N TYR A 90 22.77 -19.16 -7.65
CA TYR A 90 22.56 -17.97 -6.83
C TYR A 90 21.20 -18.00 -6.11
N SER A 91 21.07 -17.24 -5.04
CA SER A 91 19.84 -17.06 -4.26
C SER A 91 18.84 -16.16 -5.02
N TRP A 92 18.28 -16.72 -6.11
CA TRP A 92 17.43 -15.98 -7.05
C TRP A 92 16.11 -15.52 -6.43
N VAL A 93 15.60 -16.19 -5.40
CA VAL A 93 14.32 -15.86 -4.77
C VAL A 93 14.42 -14.49 -4.09
N GLU A 94 15.46 -14.32 -3.27
CA GLU A 94 15.82 -13.08 -2.59
C GLU A 94 16.19 -11.98 -3.59
N GLY A 95 16.87 -12.34 -4.67
CA GLY A 95 17.15 -11.44 -5.79
C GLY A 95 15.88 -10.90 -6.45
N ILE A 96 14.91 -11.77 -6.78
CA ILE A 96 13.62 -11.39 -7.36
C ILE A 96 12.80 -10.54 -6.38
N VAL A 97 12.81 -10.87 -5.09
CA VAL A 97 12.16 -10.05 -4.05
C VAL A 97 12.76 -8.65 -4.00
N LEU A 98 14.09 -8.52 -3.96
CA LEU A 98 14.77 -7.23 -3.93
C LEU A 98 14.47 -6.41 -5.19
N MET A 99 14.55 -7.02 -6.38
CA MET A 99 14.21 -6.36 -7.64
C MET A 99 12.75 -5.91 -7.66
N THR A 100 11.83 -6.72 -7.13
CA THR A 100 10.40 -6.38 -7.06
C THR A 100 10.15 -5.21 -6.12
N ILE A 101 10.80 -5.16 -4.94
CA ILE A 101 10.72 -4.04 -4.00
C ILE A 101 11.26 -2.75 -4.65
N VAL A 102 12.40 -2.81 -5.34
CA VAL A 102 12.98 -1.65 -6.04
C VAL A 102 12.08 -1.18 -7.18
N VAL A 103 11.47 -2.09 -7.95
CA VAL A 103 10.53 -1.75 -9.02
C VAL A 103 9.23 -1.15 -8.47
N MET A 104 8.67 -1.72 -7.40
CA MET A 104 7.47 -1.16 -6.74
C MET A 104 7.74 0.25 -6.21
N PHE A 105 8.86 0.46 -5.52
CA PHE A 105 9.28 1.78 -5.05
C PHE A 105 9.50 2.77 -6.21
N PHE A 106 10.13 2.33 -7.31
CA PHE A 106 10.28 3.16 -8.50
C PHE A 106 8.93 3.53 -9.13
N VAL A 107 7.97 2.60 -9.19
CA VAL A 107 6.60 2.87 -9.68
C VAL A 107 5.88 3.87 -8.77
N GLU A 108 5.98 3.74 -7.44
CA GLU A 108 5.45 4.72 -6.49
C GLU A 108 6.04 6.12 -6.74
N LEU A 109 7.37 6.22 -6.89
CA LEU A 109 8.05 7.49 -7.23
C LEU A 109 7.59 8.07 -8.56
N MET A 110 7.44 7.24 -9.61
CA MET A 110 6.97 7.66 -10.93
C MET A 110 5.51 8.09 -10.89
N VAL A 111 4.65 7.46 -10.08
CA VAL A 111 3.24 7.88 -9.93
C VAL A 111 3.14 9.22 -9.21
N MET A 112 3.90 9.42 -8.13
CA MET A 112 3.96 10.72 -7.45
C MET A 112 4.49 11.81 -8.40
N ARG A 113 5.51 11.51 -9.20
CA ARG A 113 6.10 12.44 -10.18
C ARG A 113 5.17 12.76 -11.35
N ASN A 114 4.55 11.76 -11.95
CA ASN A 114 3.77 11.90 -13.19
C ASN A 114 2.31 12.27 -12.95
N SER A 115 1.87 12.37 -11.68
CA SER A 115 0.57 12.98 -11.34
C SER A 115 0.53 14.49 -11.63
N PHE A 116 1.67 15.11 -11.97
CA PHE A 116 1.76 16.47 -12.49
C PHE A 116 2.64 16.58 -13.77
N PRO A 117 2.04 16.44 -14.96
CA PRO A 117 2.53 17.07 -16.19
C PRO A 117 1.80 18.40 -16.40
N ASP A 118 2.58 19.48 -16.50
CA ASP A 118 2.18 20.87 -16.80
C ASP A 118 1.42 21.67 -15.72
N GLY A 119 2.04 22.79 -15.32
CA GLY A 119 1.53 23.74 -14.32
C GLY A 119 2.26 25.08 -14.34
N HIS A 120 2.81 25.51 -15.48
CA HIS A 120 3.31 26.88 -15.64
C HIS A 120 2.15 27.85 -15.90
N GLY A 121 1.94 28.79 -14.99
CA GLY A 121 1.20 30.03 -15.25
C GLY A 121 -0.17 30.13 -14.58
N HIS A 122 -0.26 31.12 -13.68
CA HIS A 122 -1.41 31.84 -13.09
C HIS A 122 -1.09 31.98 -11.60
N GLY A 123 -0.68 33.13 -11.07
CA GLY A 123 -0.95 34.49 -11.51
C GLY A 123 -1.52 35.23 -10.31
N HIS A 124 -0.68 35.53 -9.32
CA HIS A 124 -1.08 36.32 -8.17
C HIS A 124 -1.26 37.78 -8.60
N SER A 125 -2.47 38.11 -9.04
CA SER A 125 -2.99 39.47 -8.90
C SER A 125 -2.98 39.81 -7.41
N HIS A 126 -2.26 40.87 -7.05
CA HIS A 126 -2.54 41.55 -5.79
C HIS A 126 -3.89 42.24 -5.94
N ASP A 127 -4.89 41.79 -5.19
CA ASP A 127 -6.09 42.57 -4.94
C ASP A 127 -5.69 43.73 -4.00
N GLU A 128 -5.31 44.87 -4.59
CA GLU A 128 -5.29 46.15 -3.90
C GLU A 128 -6.72 46.70 -3.89
N ASP A 129 -7.44 46.48 -2.80
CA ASP A 129 -8.58 47.34 -2.44
C ASP A 129 -8.85 47.25 -0.93
N HIS A 130 -8.28 48.19 -0.18
CA HIS A 130 -8.89 48.73 1.04
C HIS A 130 -8.35 50.14 1.31
N ASP A 131 -9.06 51.11 0.74
CA ASP A 131 -9.02 52.52 1.11
C ASP A 131 -9.44 52.70 2.58
N ASP A 132 -8.63 53.41 3.35
CA ASP A 132 -9.04 54.06 4.59
C ASP A 132 -8.17 55.31 4.80
N GLY A 133 -8.80 56.48 4.84
CA GLY A 133 -8.14 57.75 4.56
C GLY A 133 -7.63 58.54 5.78
N LEU A 134 -6.61 59.37 5.49
CA LEU A 134 -6.42 60.74 6.01
C LEU A 134 -6.37 60.98 7.54
N GLN A 135 -5.18 61.31 8.09
CA GLN A 135 -4.83 62.68 8.56
C GLN A 135 -3.44 62.79 9.23
N SER A 136 -3.06 64.02 9.61
CA SER A 136 -1.68 64.53 9.70
C SER A 136 -1.24 65.04 11.09
N HIS A 137 0.03 65.48 11.18
CA HIS A 137 0.68 66.26 12.25
C HIS A 137 1.26 65.51 13.47
N SER A 138 2.22 66.02 14.26
CA SER A 138 3.57 66.62 14.04
C SER A 138 4.03 67.40 15.30
N HIS A 139 5.11 66.95 15.98
CA HIS A 139 5.89 67.63 17.07
C HIS A 139 5.11 67.99 18.37
N SER A 140 5.68 68.26 19.58
CA SER A 140 7.03 68.68 20.02
C SER A 140 7.25 68.47 21.55
N GLN A 141 8.51 68.30 22.03
CA GLN A 141 9.13 68.79 23.31
C GLN A 141 8.47 68.48 24.70
N SER A 142 9.12 68.48 25.88
CA SER A 142 10.53 68.65 26.38
C SER A 142 10.59 68.24 27.88
N THR A 143 11.71 67.69 28.42
CA THR A 143 12.44 68.14 29.65
C THR A 143 13.52 67.14 30.15
N LEU A 144 14.56 67.69 30.79
CA LEU A 144 15.75 67.10 31.48
C LEU A 144 15.41 66.34 32.80
N PRO A 145 16.33 65.61 33.51
CA PRO A 145 17.79 65.79 33.59
C PRO A 145 18.74 64.54 33.62
N THR A 146 20.04 64.84 33.74
CA THR A 146 21.31 64.06 33.85
C THR A 146 21.47 63.29 35.20
N PRO A 147 22.42 62.32 35.41
CA PRO A 147 23.88 62.43 35.14
C PRO A 147 24.73 61.23 34.64
N ASP A 148 25.81 61.62 33.96
CA ASP A 148 27.23 61.18 33.98
C ASP A 148 27.65 59.69 33.90
N VAL A 149 28.41 59.37 32.82
CA VAL A 149 29.77 58.78 32.91
C VAL A 149 30.62 59.31 31.73
N ASP A 150 31.77 59.94 32.01
CA ASP A 150 32.75 60.40 31.03
C ASP A 150 33.73 59.30 30.56
N ALA A 151 34.05 59.27 29.25
CA ALA A 151 35.39 58.93 28.73
C ALA A 151 35.55 59.39 27.26
N ILE A 152 36.60 60.15 26.96
CA ILE A 152 36.80 60.89 25.69
C ILE A 152 37.89 60.23 24.81
N THR A 153 37.87 60.55 23.49
CA THR A 153 38.94 60.47 22.45
C THR A 153 39.25 59.07 21.86
N THR A 154 39.48 58.85 20.54
CA THR A 154 39.51 59.72 19.31
C THR A 154 39.27 58.86 18.03
N GLY A 155 39.04 59.49 16.85
CA GLY A 155 39.86 59.10 15.67
C GLY A 155 39.26 58.65 14.31
N MET A 156 38.25 59.33 13.75
CA MET A 156 38.05 59.53 12.28
C MET A 156 37.82 58.29 11.33
N PRO A 157 37.46 58.43 10.02
CA PRO A 157 36.25 57.76 9.49
C PRO A 157 36.43 56.93 8.19
N ILE A 158 35.30 56.57 7.54
CA ILE A 158 35.07 56.14 6.13
C ILE A 158 34.81 54.63 5.89
N ASP A 159 33.55 54.36 5.52
CA ASP A 159 32.96 53.53 4.46
C ASP A 159 33.44 52.09 4.10
N THR A 160 32.42 51.24 3.90
CA THR A 160 32.35 50.07 2.99
C THR A 160 33.28 48.87 3.24
N GLU A 161 32.69 47.72 3.62
CA GLU A 161 32.74 46.51 2.77
C GLU A 161 31.76 45.40 3.19
N SER A 162 31.49 44.51 2.24
CA SER A 162 30.54 43.40 2.26
C SER A 162 30.72 42.36 3.36
N LYS A 163 29.60 41.77 3.80
CA LYS A 163 29.58 40.36 4.23
C LYS A 163 28.63 39.55 3.35
N GLU A 164 29.20 38.55 2.70
CA GLU A 164 28.51 37.53 1.92
C GLU A 164 27.53 36.75 2.80
N HIS A 165 26.35 36.45 2.27
CA HIS A 165 25.60 35.28 2.68
C HIS A 165 25.61 34.30 1.51
N GLU A 166 26.63 33.45 1.52
CA GLU A 166 26.79 32.33 0.60
C GLU A 166 25.59 31.38 0.74
N HIS A 167 24.81 31.24 -0.33
CA HIS A 167 23.60 30.42 -0.33
C HIS A 167 23.96 28.97 -0.67
N ILE A 168 24.23 28.15 0.35
CA ILE A 168 24.50 26.71 0.19
C ILE A 168 23.18 25.99 -0.16
N PRO A 169 23.00 25.45 -1.38
CA PRO A 169 21.79 24.71 -1.74
C PRO A 169 21.98 23.25 -1.33
N GLY A 170 21.42 22.86 -0.18
CA GLY A 170 21.63 21.51 0.36
C GLY A 170 20.76 21.08 1.54
N ASN A 171 19.71 21.84 1.89
CA ASN A 171 18.84 21.51 3.03
C ASN A 171 17.55 20.77 2.64
N ASP A 172 17.36 20.47 1.36
CA ASP A 172 16.28 19.67 0.76
C ASP A 172 16.42 18.16 1.06
N HIS A 173 16.96 17.83 2.24
CA HIS A 173 16.95 16.48 2.77
C HIS A 173 15.50 16.05 2.97
N LEU A 174 15.01 15.23 2.03
CA LEU A 174 14.43 13.88 2.18
C LEU A 174 14.01 13.41 3.60
N SER A 175 13.50 14.32 4.43
CA SER A 175 13.18 14.08 5.82
C SER A 175 11.83 13.39 5.90
N HIS A 176 11.86 12.20 6.50
CA HIS A 176 10.71 11.36 6.77
C HIS A 176 9.72 12.02 7.74
N SER A 177 8.97 13.02 7.28
CA SER A 177 7.67 13.36 7.85
C SER A 177 6.60 12.38 7.34
N ARG A 178 6.86 11.08 7.53
CA ARG A 178 5.78 10.08 7.67
C ARG A 178 5.12 10.31 9.03
N ASP A 179 4.49 11.47 9.16
CA ASP A 179 3.53 11.74 10.21
C ASP A 179 2.40 10.73 9.99
N HIS A 180 2.37 9.69 10.83
CA HIS A 180 1.31 8.68 10.81
C HIS A 180 0.03 9.34 11.35
N ARG A 181 -0.58 10.19 10.53
CA ARG A 181 -1.86 10.82 10.83
C ARG A 181 -2.93 9.74 10.90
N ASP A 182 -3.26 9.37 12.13
CA ASP A 182 -4.46 8.60 12.41
C ASP A 182 -5.67 9.32 11.81
N LEU A 183 -6.51 8.56 11.11
CA LEU A 183 -7.58 9.04 10.22
C LEU A 183 -8.79 9.61 10.99
N GLU A 184 -8.57 10.19 12.17
CA GLU A 184 -9.58 10.55 13.15
C GLU A 184 -9.39 11.97 13.74
N SER A 185 -8.80 12.90 12.98
CA SER A 185 -9.07 14.33 13.18
C SER A 185 -9.04 15.17 11.91
N ASP A 186 -10.03 16.06 11.86
CA ASP A 186 -10.16 17.28 11.05
C ASP A 186 -10.33 17.29 9.53
N LYS A 187 -11.18 18.25 9.14
CA LYS A 187 -11.53 18.62 7.78
C LYS A 187 -10.49 19.61 7.22
N SER A 188 -9.35 19.12 6.74
CA SER A 188 -8.51 19.90 5.82
C SER A 188 -8.81 19.49 4.36
N PRO A 189 -9.20 20.42 3.46
CA PRO A 189 -9.75 20.06 2.14
C PRO A 189 -8.70 19.69 1.08
N LEU A 190 -7.42 19.62 1.45
CA LEU A 190 -6.31 19.32 0.54
C LEU A 190 -5.56 18.06 1.01
N ILE A 191 -6.15 16.89 0.75
CA ILE A 191 -5.32 15.70 0.48
C ILE A 191 -4.56 16.01 -0.80
N SER A 192 -3.23 15.95 -0.80
CA SER A 192 -2.47 16.16 -2.04
C SER A 192 -2.93 15.13 -3.08
N ALA A 193 -3.10 15.56 -4.33
CA ALA A 193 -3.44 14.64 -5.42
C ALA A 193 -2.38 13.51 -5.54
N GLU A 194 -1.14 13.81 -5.15
CA GLU A 194 0.00 12.89 -5.05
C GLU A 194 -0.26 11.78 -4.04
N ASP A 195 -0.63 12.14 -2.80
CA ASP A 195 -0.94 11.18 -1.72
C ASP A 195 -2.10 10.26 -2.12
N TYR A 196 -3.14 10.82 -2.73
CA TYR A 196 -4.29 10.06 -3.20
C TYR A 196 -3.91 9.10 -4.35
N ALA A 197 -3.15 9.57 -5.35
CA ALA A 197 -2.70 8.76 -6.48
C ALA A 197 -1.77 7.61 -6.03
N ALA A 198 -0.84 7.90 -5.12
CA ALA A 198 0.05 6.91 -4.54
C ALA A 198 -0.71 5.87 -3.71
N GLN A 199 -1.62 6.30 -2.82
CA GLN A 199 -2.44 5.38 -2.00
C GLN A 199 -3.33 4.46 -2.85
N ILE A 200 -3.99 5.00 -3.88
CA ILE A 200 -4.81 4.23 -4.80
C ILE A 200 -3.96 3.23 -5.59
N THR A 201 -2.78 3.65 -6.06
CA THR A 201 -1.87 2.77 -6.79
C THR A 201 -1.35 1.63 -5.90
N ALA A 202 -0.93 1.94 -4.68
CA ALA A 202 -0.47 0.93 -3.72
C ALA A 202 -1.55 -0.12 -3.41
N VAL A 203 -2.83 0.30 -3.31
CA VAL A 203 -3.94 -0.65 -3.13
C VAL A 203 -4.22 -1.48 -4.38
N PHE A 204 -4.14 -0.91 -5.59
CA PHE A 204 -4.26 -1.70 -6.83
C PHE A 204 -3.12 -2.70 -7.02
N ILE A 205 -1.88 -2.34 -6.66
CA ILE A 205 -0.72 -3.25 -6.70
C ILE A 205 -0.89 -4.39 -5.69
N LEU A 206 -1.27 -4.06 -4.45
CA LEU A 206 -1.54 -5.03 -3.39
C LEU A 206 -2.66 -5.99 -3.79
N GLU A 207 -3.75 -5.48 -4.35
CA GLU A 207 -4.88 -6.28 -4.78
C GLU A 207 -4.53 -7.18 -5.98
N PHE A 208 -3.79 -6.68 -6.96
CA PHE A 208 -3.27 -7.51 -8.05
C PHE A 208 -2.40 -8.67 -7.52
N GLY A 209 -1.49 -8.38 -6.60
CA GLY A 209 -0.64 -9.41 -5.96
C GLY A 209 -1.45 -10.47 -5.21
N ILE A 210 -2.45 -10.02 -4.43
CA ILE A 210 -3.36 -10.90 -3.68
C ILE A 210 -4.22 -11.76 -4.63
N ILE A 211 -4.79 -11.19 -5.70
CA ILE A 211 -5.57 -11.92 -6.71
C ILE A 211 -4.69 -12.94 -7.43
N PHE A 212 -3.47 -12.55 -7.83
CA PHE A 212 -2.52 -13.43 -8.49
C PHE A 212 -2.17 -14.62 -7.58
N HIS A 213 -1.81 -14.36 -6.31
CA HIS A 213 -1.56 -15.43 -5.33
C HIS A 213 -2.78 -16.35 -5.14
N SER A 214 -3.97 -15.76 -5.00
CA SER A 214 -5.25 -16.47 -4.84
C SER A 214 -5.53 -17.47 -5.98
N VAL A 215 -5.07 -17.18 -7.21
CA VAL A 215 -5.17 -18.12 -8.33
C VAL A 215 -4.29 -19.36 -8.12
N PHE A 216 -3.01 -19.20 -7.73
CA PHE A 216 -2.14 -20.34 -7.45
C PHE A 216 -2.62 -21.16 -6.25
N ILE A 217 -3.12 -20.49 -5.21
CA ILE A 217 -3.74 -21.14 -4.05
C ILE A 217 -4.98 -21.95 -4.43
N GLY A 218 -5.84 -21.43 -5.31
CA GLY A 218 -7.01 -22.17 -5.80
C GLY A 218 -6.64 -23.38 -6.66
N LEU A 219 -5.64 -23.23 -7.55
CA LEU A 219 -5.14 -24.32 -8.39
C LEU A 219 -4.46 -25.43 -7.57
N THR A 220 -3.60 -25.06 -6.61
CA THR A 220 -2.92 -26.02 -5.72
C THR A 220 -3.92 -26.77 -4.85
N LEU A 221 -4.93 -26.10 -4.28
CA LEU A 221 -6.01 -26.79 -3.56
C LEU A 221 -6.75 -27.79 -4.46
N ALA A 222 -7.04 -27.44 -5.72
CA ALA A 222 -7.74 -28.32 -6.65
C ALA A 222 -6.99 -29.62 -6.96
N VAL A 223 -5.65 -29.56 -7.11
CA VAL A 223 -4.82 -30.74 -7.43
C VAL A 223 -4.22 -31.44 -6.20
N SER A 224 -4.23 -30.80 -5.03
CA SER A 224 -3.62 -31.31 -3.79
C SER A 224 -4.08 -32.73 -3.43
N GLY A 225 -3.16 -33.53 -2.89
CA GLY A 225 -3.40 -34.94 -2.57
C GLY A 225 -3.90 -35.18 -1.14
N LYS A 226 -3.24 -36.09 -0.43
CA LYS A 226 -3.49 -36.46 0.98
C LYS A 226 -3.80 -35.27 1.90
N ASP A 227 -3.06 -34.16 1.72
CA ASP A 227 -3.11 -32.94 2.56
C ASP A 227 -4.31 -32.02 2.25
N PHE A 228 -5.13 -32.34 1.24
CA PHE A 228 -6.28 -31.54 0.79
C PHE A 228 -7.19 -31.08 1.95
N VAL A 229 -7.50 -31.95 2.93
CA VAL A 229 -8.40 -31.57 4.04
C VAL A 229 -7.76 -30.50 4.94
N THR A 230 -6.47 -30.63 5.24
CA THR A 230 -5.72 -29.65 6.03
C THR A 230 -5.63 -28.33 5.27
N LEU A 231 -5.22 -28.38 4.00
CA LEU A 231 -5.14 -27.21 3.12
C LEU A 231 -6.50 -26.52 2.99
N TYR A 232 -7.58 -27.26 2.77
CA TYR A 232 -8.93 -26.70 2.67
C TYR A 232 -9.33 -25.94 3.94
N VAL A 233 -9.20 -26.56 5.12
CA VAL A 233 -9.57 -25.90 6.39
C VAL A 233 -8.72 -24.65 6.63
N VAL A 234 -7.40 -24.73 6.42
CA VAL A 234 -6.51 -23.57 6.56
C VAL A 234 -6.88 -22.46 5.59
N LEU A 235 -7.16 -22.79 4.32
CA LEU A 235 -7.47 -21.81 3.28
C LEU A 235 -8.82 -21.10 3.50
N VAL A 236 -9.81 -21.74 4.12
CA VAL A 236 -11.05 -21.06 4.52
C VAL A 236 -10.76 -19.92 5.50
N PHE A 237 -9.93 -20.14 6.53
CA PHE A 237 -9.55 -19.09 7.47
C PHE A 237 -8.61 -18.05 6.83
N HIS A 238 -7.61 -18.50 6.09
CA HIS A 238 -6.63 -17.66 5.38
C HIS A 238 -7.32 -16.66 4.45
N GLN A 239 -8.16 -17.13 3.53
CA GLN A 239 -8.87 -16.29 2.56
C GLN A 239 -9.93 -15.38 3.23
N THR A 240 -10.51 -15.81 4.36
CA THR A 240 -11.44 -14.95 5.13
C THR A 240 -10.69 -13.80 5.80
N PHE A 241 -9.52 -14.05 6.40
CA PHE A 241 -8.74 -13.04 7.12
C PHE A 241 -7.92 -12.12 6.21
N GLU A 242 -7.37 -12.65 5.11
CA GLU A 242 -6.77 -11.83 4.05
C GLU A 242 -7.84 -10.93 3.40
N GLY A 243 -9.03 -11.49 3.12
CA GLY A 243 -10.21 -10.74 2.72
C GLY A 243 -10.57 -9.62 3.70
N LEU A 244 -10.58 -9.91 5.01
CA LEU A 244 -10.81 -8.90 6.06
C LEU A 244 -9.76 -7.77 6.02
N GLY A 245 -8.50 -8.12 5.76
CA GLY A 245 -7.40 -7.18 5.55
C GLY A 245 -7.64 -6.27 4.34
N LEU A 246 -7.86 -6.85 3.17
CA LEU A 246 -8.17 -6.13 1.93
C LEU A 246 -9.41 -5.24 2.10
N GLY A 247 -10.51 -5.82 2.59
CA GLY A 247 -11.77 -5.12 2.84
C GLY A 247 -11.62 -3.93 3.77
N SER A 248 -10.85 -4.07 4.86
CA SER A 248 -10.61 -2.95 5.78
C SER A 248 -9.81 -1.82 5.14
N ARG A 249 -8.82 -2.13 4.28
CA ARG A 249 -8.08 -1.14 3.50
C ARG A 249 -8.99 -0.42 2.50
N LEU A 250 -9.77 -1.17 1.73
CA LEU A 250 -10.76 -0.65 0.78
C LEU A 250 -11.82 0.23 1.48
N ALA A 251 -12.22 -0.10 2.72
CA ALA A 251 -13.16 0.68 3.51
C ALA A 251 -12.59 2.02 4.02
N THR A 252 -11.27 2.12 4.19
CA THR A 252 -10.60 3.35 4.68
C THR A 252 -10.20 4.35 3.60
N LEU A 253 -10.22 3.95 2.31
CA LEU A 253 -9.86 4.84 1.22
C LEU A 253 -10.94 5.91 0.95
N PRO A 254 -10.57 7.17 0.65
CA PRO A 254 -11.50 8.25 0.33
C PRO A 254 -12.00 8.14 -1.12
N TRP A 255 -12.88 7.18 -1.40
CA TRP A 255 -13.44 6.99 -2.74
C TRP A 255 -14.31 8.19 -3.17
N PRO A 256 -14.09 8.78 -4.37
CA PRO A 256 -14.95 9.84 -4.89
C PRO A 256 -16.33 9.30 -5.23
N ASP A 257 -17.33 10.18 -5.24
CA ASP A 257 -18.74 9.81 -5.33
C ASP A 257 -19.10 8.99 -6.57
N SER A 258 -18.42 9.25 -7.69
CA SER A 258 -18.54 8.49 -8.95
C SER A 258 -17.99 7.06 -8.87
N LYS A 259 -17.14 6.74 -7.89
CA LYS A 259 -16.45 5.45 -7.72
C LYS A 259 -16.82 4.72 -6.43
N ARG A 260 -17.92 5.10 -5.75
CA ARG A 260 -18.42 4.45 -4.52
C ARG A 260 -18.71 2.94 -4.64
N PHE A 261 -18.78 2.38 -5.85
CA PHE A 261 -18.93 0.94 -6.10
C PHE A 261 -17.60 0.22 -6.33
N THR A 262 -16.51 0.92 -6.65
CA THR A 262 -15.18 0.33 -6.87
C THR A 262 -14.73 -0.58 -5.73
N PRO A 263 -14.77 -0.22 -4.42
CA PRO A 263 -14.33 -1.14 -3.36
C PRO A 263 -15.16 -2.42 -3.25
N TYR A 264 -16.42 -2.41 -3.72
CA TYR A 264 -17.25 -3.62 -3.79
C TYR A 264 -16.84 -4.50 -4.97
N LEU A 265 -16.56 -3.91 -6.13
CA LEU A 265 -16.07 -4.64 -7.32
C LEU A 265 -14.72 -5.29 -7.05
N LEU A 266 -13.82 -4.57 -6.37
CA LEU A 266 -12.50 -5.05 -5.95
C LEU A 266 -12.61 -6.21 -4.94
N GLY A 267 -13.39 -6.03 -3.87
CA GLY A 267 -13.66 -7.11 -2.90
C GLY A 267 -14.35 -8.34 -3.49
N ILE A 268 -15.23 -8.17 -4.48
CA ILE A 268 -15.85 -9.28 -5.23
C ILE A 268 -14.84 -9.94 -6.16
N GLY A 269 -14.01 -9.17 -6.86
CA GLY A 269 -12.95 -9.67 -7.75
C GLY A 269 -11.96 -10.57 -7.02
N TYR A 270 -11.52 -10.14 -5.83
CA TYR A 270 -10.82 -11.00 -4.88
C TYR A 270 -11.61 -12.26 -4.54
N ALA A 271 -12.85 -12.12 -4.07
CA ALA A 271 -13.63 -13.23 -3.56
C ALA A 271 -13.92 -14.35 -4.59
N ILE A 272 -14.08 -14.00 -5.87
CA ILE A 272 -14.32 -14.97 -6.96
C ILE A 272 -13.03 -15.59 -7.52
N SER A 273 -11.86 -15.00 -7.29
CA SER A 273 -10.59 -15.45 -7.88
C SER A 273 -10.23 -16.89 -7.49
N THR A 274 -10.17 -17.21 -6.19
CA THR A 274 -9.87 -18.57 -5.69
C THR A 274 -10.94 -19.60 -6.11
N PRO A 275 -12.26 -19.34 -5.97
CA PRO A 275 -13.30 -20.25 -6.49
C PRO A 275 -13.19 -20.56 -7.99
N ILE A 276 -12.90 -19.55 -8.83
CA ILE A 276 -12.68 -19.74 -10.27
C ILE A 276 -11.42 -20.58 -10.51
N ALA A 277 -10.33 -20.29 -9.81
CA ALA A 277 -9.08 -21.03 -9.93
C ALA A 277 -9.24 -22.50 -9.47
N ILE A 278 -9.99 -22.78 -8.41
CA ILE A 278 -10.34 -24.15 -7.99
C ILE A 278 -11.14 -24.85 -9.11
N ALA A 279 -12.16 -24.19 -9.66
CA ALA A 279 -12.98 -24.76 -10.73
C ALA A 279 -12.17 -25.07 -12.00
N ILE A 280 -11.27 -24.16 -12.40
CA ILE A 280 -10.32 -24.36 -13.51
C ILE A 280 -9.40 -25.54 -13.20
N GLY A 281 -8.74 -25.55 -12.03
CA GLY A 281 -7.85 -26.64 -11.61
C GLY A 281 -8.53 -28.00 -11.62
N LEU A 282 -9.78 -28.08 -11.16
CA LEU A 282 -10.57 -29.30 -11.22
C LEU A 282 -10.92 -29.72 -12.66
N GLY A 283 -11.09 -28.77 -13.59
CA GLY A 283 -11.35 -29.05 -15.01
C GLY A 283 -10.11 -29.50 -15.78
N VAL A 284 -8.98 -28.80 -15.61
CA VAL A 284 -7.73 -29.06 -16.36
C VAL A 284 -6.85 -30.16 -15.77
N ARG A 285 -7.18 -30.72 -14.59
CA ARG A 285 -6.41 -31.82 -13.99
C ARG A 285 -6.24 -33.06 -14.87
N HIS A 286 -7.12 -33.23 -15.87
CA HIS A 286 -7.08 -34.37 -16.80
C HIS A 286 -6.28 -34.09 -18.08
N THR A 287 -5.82 -32.86 -18.31
CA THR A 287 -5.07 -32.49 -19.53
C THR A 287 -3.56 -32.49 -19.35
N TYR A 288 -3.05 -32.64 -18.13
CA TYR A 288 -1.63 -32.87 -17.84
C TYR A 288 -1.39 -34.34 -17.51
N PRO A 289 -0.63 -35.09 -18.34
CA PRO A 289 -0.11 -36.38 -17.94
C PRO A 289 0.82 -36.21 -16.73
N PRO A 290 0.73 -37.05 -15.68
CA PRO A 290 1.71 -37.02 -14.58
C PRO A 290 3.14 -37.33 -15.05
N ASP A 291 3.30 -37.93 -16.24
CA ASP A 291 4.58 -38.26 -16.87
C ASP A 291 5.14 -37.17 -17.82
N ALA A 292 4.55 -35.96 -17.83
CA ALA A 292 4.98 -34.89 -18.73
C ALA A 292 6.35 -34.32 -18.31
N ARG A 293 7.41 -34.75 -19.00
CA ARG A 293 8.77 -34.21 -18.86
C ARG A 293 8.84 -32.73 -19.23
N THR A 294 9.50 -31.96 -18.37
CA THR A 294 10.18 -30.70 -18.68
C THR A 294 11.65 -30.86 -18.34
#